data_AF-A0A0B1Q9P9-F1
#
_entry.id   AF-A0A0B1Q9P9-F1
#
_cell.length_a   1.000
_cell.length_b   1.000
_cell.length_c   1.000
_cell.angle_alpha   90.00
_cell.angle_beta   90.00
_cell.angle_gamma   90.00
#
_symmetry.space_group_name_H-M   'P 1'
#
loop_
_entity.id
_entity.type
_entity.pdbx_description
1 polymer ?
#
loop_
_entity_poly.entity_id
_entity_poly.type
_entity_poly.pdbx_seq_one_letter_code
_entity_poly.pdbx_strand_id
1 'polypeptide(L)'
;MSAIHNRAVDPELRNLIVEALDAGLLKPRSEDARVASIVADKGQGHLSAEERGIWEARVLPVLSKPISQQLAIGAIQRRGGRLGRREALPADR
;
A
#
# COMPACT_ATOMS: atom_id res chain seq x y z
N MET A 1 8.19 -33.07 -19.09
CA MET A 1 8.95 -31.88 -18.66
C MET A 1 7.98 -30.88 -18.07
N SER A 2 7.83 -30.86 -16.74
CA SER A 2 6.87 -29.98 -16.05
C SER A 2 7.34 -28.53 -16.15
N ALA A 3 6.57 -27.71 -16.85
CA ALA A 3 6.69 -26.26 -16.76
C ALA A 3 6.37 -25.85 -15.32
N ILE A 4 7.41 -25.57 -14.54
CA ILE A 4 7.30 -24.87 -13.27
C ILE A 4 6.71 -23.51 -13.63
N HIS A 5 5.38 -23.41 -13.59
CA HIS A 5 4.68 -22.14 -13.54
C HIS A 5 5.14 -21.50 -12.24
N ASN A 6 6.25 -20.77 -12.30
CA ASN A 6 6.51 -19.68 -11.38
C ASN A 6 5.33 -18.73 -11.58
N ARG A 7 4.22 -18.99 -10.88
CA ARG A 7 2.97 -18.24 -11.00
C ARG A 7 3.32 -16.83 -10.57
N ALA A 8 3.57 -15.99 -11.57
CA ALA A 8 3.79 -14.57 -11.35
C ALA A 8 2.65 -14.05 -10.46
N VAL A 9 3.02 -13.27 -9.45
CA VAL A 9 2.04 -12.57 -8.62
C VAL A 9 1.12 -11.78 -9.54
N ASP A 10 -0.18 -11.85 -9.29
CA ASP A 10 -1.19 -11.09 -10.04
C ASP A 10 -0.76 -9.61 -10.12
N PRO A 11 -0.53 -9.05 -11.33
CA PRO A 11 -0.04 -7.70 -11.49
C PRO A 11 -1.00 -6.62 -10.96
N GLU A 12 -2.30 -6.87 -11.03
CA GLU A 12 -3.33 -5.94 -10.57
C GLU A 12 -3.31 -5.86 -9.03
N LEU A 13 -3.26 -7.02 -8.37
CA LEU A 13 -3.10 -7.08 -6.91
C LEU A 13 -1.79 -6.43 -6.46
N ARG A 14 -0.68 -6.69 -7.17
CA ARG A 14 0.61 -6.09 -6.88
C ARG A 14 0.52 -4.56 -6.96
N ASN A 15 -0.07 -4.02 -8.03
CA ASN A 15 -0.18 -2.58 -8.23
C ASN A 15 -1.05 -1.93 -7.13
N LEU A 16 -2.18 -2.55 -6.78
CA LEU A 16 -3.03 -2.09 -5.69
C LEU A 16 -2.27 -2.01 -4.35
N ILE A 17 -1.46 -3.02 -4.04
CA ILE A 17 -0.65 -3.02 -2.82
C ILE A 17 0.38 -1.88 -2.84
N VAL A 18 1.07 -1.69 -3.96
CA VAL A 18 2.05 -0.60 -4.12
C VAL A 18 1.39 0.76 -3.93
N GLU A 19 0.25 1.01 -4.57
CA GLU A 19 -0.49 2.26 -4.41
C GLU A 19 -0.95 2.49 -2.97
N ALA A 20 -1.39 1.45 -2.27
CA ALA A 20 -1.81 1.55 -0.87
C ALA A 20 -0.63 1.87 0.07
N LEU A 21 0.56 1.33 -0.21
CA LEU A 21 1.79 1.65 0.53
C LEU A 21 2.23 3.10 0.27
N ASP A 22 2.25 3.53 -0.99
CA ASP A 22 2.63 4.88 -1.39
C ASP A 22 1.66 5.95 -0.86
N ALA A 23 0.37 5.61 -0.81
CA ALA A 23 -0.67 6.45 -0.20
C ALA A 23 -0.65 6.43 1.33
N GLY A 24 0.21 5.62 1.97
CA GLY A 24 0.31 5.51 3.42
C GLY A 24 -0.93 4.91 4.08
N LEU A 25 -1.75 4.15 3.34
CA LEU A 25 -2.92 3.46 3.88
C LEU A 25 -2.53 2.32 4.80
N LEU A 26 -1.36 1.74 4.56
CA LEU A 26 -0.68 0.83 5.48
C LEU A 26 0.46 1.59 6.13
N LYS A 27 0.51 1.59 7.46
CA LYS A 27 1.51 2.36 8.22
C LYS A 27 2.94 1.94 7.80
N PRO A 28 3.84 2.87 7.43
CA PRO A 28 5.21 2.52 7.06
C PRO A 28 5.93 1.77 8.19
N ARG A 29 6.74 0.77 7.82
CA ARG A 29 7.49 -0.10 8.74
C ARG A 29 6.61 -0.89 9.73
N SER A 30 5.30 -0.93 9.50
CA SER A 30 4.39 -1.80 10.26
C SER A 30 4.46 -3.22 9.74
N GLU A 31 3.97 -4.13 10.57
CA GLU A 31 3.80 -5.52 10.20
C GLU A 31 2.82 -5.69 9.02
N ASP A 32 1.78 -4.85 8.93
CA ASP A 32 0.81 -4.85 7.84
C ASP A 32 1.47 -4.50 6.51
N ALA A 33 2.34 -3.47 6.51
CA ALA A 33 3.12 -3.10 5.33
C ALA A 33 4.09 -4.21 4.93
N ARG A 34 4.73 -4.88 5.90
CA ARG A 34 5.63 -6.02 5.64
C ARG A 34 4.88 -7.18 4.98
N VAL A 35 3.72 -7.57 5.52
CA VAL A 35 2.89 -8.66 4.99
C VAL A 35 2.37 -8.31 3.60
N ALA A 36 1.92 -7.07 3.39
CA ALA A 36 1.50 -6.58 2.07
C ALA A 36 2.64 -6.68 1.04
N SER A 37 3.86 -6.26 1.38
CA SER A 37 5.03 -6.39 0.50
C SER A 37 5.37 -7.84 0.16
N ILE A 38 5.26 -8.77 1.11
CA ILE A 38 5.45 -10.20 0.84
C ILE A 38 4.43 -10.70 -0.20
N VAL A 39 3.17 -10.30 -0.08
CA VAL A 39 2.14 -10.66 -1.06
C VAL A 39 2.42 -10.03 -2.43
N ALA A 40 2.86 -8.79 -2.49
CA ALA A 40 3.19 -8.11 -3.75
C ALA A 40 4.38 -8.75 -4.48
N ASP A 41 5.37 -9.25 -3.74
CA ASP A 41 6.61 -9.80 -4.30
C ASP A 41 6.53 -11.31 -4.58
N LYS A 42 5.84 -12.05 -3.70
CA LYS A 42 5.86 -13.53 -3.69
C LYS A 42 4.46 -14.15 -3.76
N GLY A 43 3.40 -13.37 -3.55
CA GLY A 43 2.02 -13.86 -3.54
C GLY A 43 1.61 -14.46 -2.19
N GLN A 44 0.30 -14.62 -2.00
CA GLN A 44 -0.32 -15.07 -0.74
C GLN A 44 0.10 -16.49 -0.30
N GLY A 45 0.55 -17.32 -1.24
CA GLY A 45 0.99 -18.69 -0.96
C GLY A 45 2.26 -18.77 -0.11
N HIS A 46 3.01 -17.66 0.02
CA HIS A 46 4.24 -17.59 0.80
C HIS A 46 4.03 -17.07 2.24
N LEU A 47 2.79 -16.76 2.62
CA LEU A 47 2.48 -16.31 3.98
C LEU A 47 2.48 -17.48 4.96
N SER A 48 3.10 -17.28 6.13
CA SER A 48 2.89 -18.14 7.30
C SER A 48 1.43 -18.07 7.78
N ALA A 49 1.03 -18.96 8.70
CA ALA A 49 -0.32 -18.94 9.28
C ALA A 49 -0.60 -17.62 10.03
N GLU A 50 0.39 -17.09 10.74
CA GLU A 50 0.29 -15.81 11.44
C GLU A 50 0.19 -14.64 10.45
N GLU A 51 1.04 -14.63 9.42
CA GLU A 51 1.02 -13.60 8.37
C GLU A 51 -0.28 -13.63 7.57
N ARG A 52 -0.86 -14.80 7.36
CA ARG A 52 -2.17 -14.96 6.74
C ARG A 52 -3.27 -14.36 7.60
N GLY A 53 -3.22 -14.54 8.92
CA GLY A 53 -4.14 -13.88 9.85
C GLY A 53 -4.06 -12.35 9.76
N ILE A 54 -2.86 -11.80 9.66
CA ILE A 54 -2.63 -10.37 9.47
C ILE A 54 -3.17 -9.89 8.12
N TRP A 55 -2.87 -10.63 7.07
CA TRP A 55 -3.35 -10.35 5.71
C TRP A 55 -4.88 -10.28 5.67
N GLU A 56 -5.55 -11.30 6.21
CA GLU A 56 -7.01 -11.40 6.15
C GLU A 56 -7.72 -10.41 7.08
N ALA A 57 -7.20 -10.20 8.30
CA ALA A 57 -7.88 -9.39 9.31
C ALA A 57 -7.56 -7.89 9.20
N ARG A 58 -6.38 -7.51 8.69
CA ARG A 58 -5.89 -6.12 8.75
C ARG A 58 -5.61 -5.53 7.37
N VAL A 59 -4.97 -6.29 6.47
CA VAL A 59 -4.54 -5.76 5.16
C VAL A 59 -5.68 -5.81 4.13
N LEU A 60 -6.33 -6.97 3.94
CA LEU A 60 -7.43 -7.13 2.98
C LEU A 60 -8.54 -6.10 3.20
N PRO A 61 -9.02 -5.81 4.42
CA PRO A 61 -10.05 -4.79 4.61
C PRO A 61 -9.64 -3.38 4.18
N VAL A 62 -8.34 -3.06 4.18
CA VAL A 62 -7.84 -1.79 3.64
C VAL A 62 -7.91 -1.82 2.12
N LEU A 63 -7.41 -2.88 1.49
CA LEU A 63 -7.35 -3.05 0.03
C LEU A 63 -8.74 -3.23 -0.62
N SER A 64 -9.67 -3.89 0.07
CA SER A 64 -11.03 -4.18 -0.39
C SER A 64 -11.97 -2.97 -0.32
N LYS A 65 -11.55 -1.85 0.28
CA LYS A 65 -12.33 -0.61 0.22
C LYS A 65 -12.29 -0.06 -1.20
N PRO A 66 -13.42 0.41 -1.76
CA PRO A 66 -13.42 1.01 -3.09
C PRO A 66 -12.37 2.12 -3.20
N ILE A 67 -11.55 2.08 -4.25
CA ILE A 67 -10.49 3.06 -4.55
C ILE A 67 -11.02 4.50 -4.44
N SER A 68 -12.29 4.74 -4.75
CA SER A 68 -12.98 6.04 -4.61
C SER A 68 -12.94 6.62 -3.19
N GLN A 69 -13.03 5.78 -2.15
CA GLN A 69 -12.90 6.23 -0.76
C GLN A 69 -11.42 6.45 -0.37
N GLN A 70 -10.50 5.68 -0.93
CA GLN A 70 -9.07 5.82 -0.68
C GLN A 70 -8.50 7.10 -1.32
N LEU A 71 -8.95 7.46 -2.54
CA LEU A 71 -8.61 8.71 -3.21
C LEU A 71 -9.07 9.95 -2.43
N ALA A 72 -10.23 9.88 -1.75
CA ALA A 72 -10.72 10.97 -0.91
C ALA A 72 -9.82 11.21 0.32
N ILE A 73 -9.34 10.15 0.97
CA ILE A 73 -8.40 10.23 2.10
C ILE A 73 -7.06 10.83 1.65
N GLY A 74 -6.49 10.34 0.53
CA GLY A 74 -5.26 10.89 -0.04
C GLY A 74 -5.41 12.36 -0.49
N ALA A 75 -6.57 12.75 -1.02
CA ALA A 75 -6.85 14.14 -1.39
C ALA A 75 -6.94 15.08 -0.17
N ILE A 76 -7.51 14.62 0.95
CA ILE A 76 -7.57 15.36 2.21
C ILE A 76 -6.16 15.57 2.78
N GLN A 77 -5.33 14.52 2.84
CA GLN A 77 -3.96 14.60 3.35
C GLN A 77 -3.07 15.53 2.50
N ARG A 78 -3.21 15.48 1.16
CA ARG A 78 -2.50 16.39 0.24
C ARG A 78 -2.91 17.87 0.40
N ARG A 79 -4.15 18.15 0.83
CA ARG A 79 -4.62 19.53 1.11
C ARG A 79 -4.01 20.07 2.42
N GLY A 80 -3.89 19.23 3.45
CA GLY A 80 -3.25 19.60 4.72
C GLY A 80 -1.76 19.92 4.56
N GLY A 81 -1.03 19.16 3.75
CA GLY A 81 0.40 19.42 3.47
C GLY A 81 0.69 20.66 2.63
N ARG A 82 -0.30 21.21 1.91
CA ARG A 82 -0.12 22.38 1.03
C ARG A 82 -0.28 23.72 1.74
N LEU A 83 -0.80 23.74 2.97
CA LEU A 83 -0.88 24.95 3.81
C LEU A 83 0.42 25.25 4.57
N GLY A 84 1.40 24.34 4.59
CA GLY A 84 2.71 24.55 5.23
C GLY A 84 3.84 24.98 4.29
N ARG A 85 3.60 25.14 2.98
CA ARG A 85 4.64 25.49 1.99
C ARG A 85 4.24 26.71 1.12
N ARG A 86 3.70 27.73 1.77
CA ARG A 86 3.68 29.14 1.38
C ARG A 86 3.83 29.84 2.73
N GLU A 87 4.92 30.46 3.13
CA GLU A 87 5.80 31.38 2.42
C GLU A 87 7.22 31.23 2.99
N ALA A 88 8.19 30.91 2.15
CA ALA A 88 9.55 31.40 2.34
C ALA A 88 9.86 32.17 1.06
N LEU A 89 9.41 33.42 1.05
CA LEU A 89 9.79 34.42 0.05
C LEU A 89 11.33 34.51 0.05
N PRO A 90 11.99 34.56 -1.13
CA PRO A 90 13.41 34.88 -1.17
C PRO A 90 13.59 36.30 -0.63
N ALA A 91 14.43 36.42 0.41
CA ALA A 91 14.92 37.70 0.89
C ALA A 91 15.74 38.33 -0.23
N ASP A 92 15.20 39.39 -0.83
CA ASP A 92 15.92 40.25 -1.76
C ASP A 92 15.80 41.70 -1.28
N ARG A 93 16.83 42.13 -0.55
CA ARG A 93 17.37 43.48 -0.30
C ARG A 93 17.88 43.67 1.13
#